data_AF-A0A8T4N2J2-F1
#
_entry.id   AF-A0A8T4N2J2-F1
#
_cell.length_a   1.000
_cell.length_b   1.000
_cell.length_c   1.000
_cell.angle_alpha   90.00
_cell.angle_beta   90.00
_cell.angle_gamma   90.00
#
_symmetry.space_group_name_H-M   'P 1'
#
loop_
_entity.id
_entity.type
_entity.pdbx_description
1 polymer ?
#
loop_
_entity_poly.entity_id
_entity_poly.type
_entity_poly.pdbx_seq_one_letter_code
_entity_poly.pdbx_strand_id
1 'polypeptide(L)'
;MDEKRIKQAENNFRNYLNEGKIKKTDKFDNLIYETYLRNARESLNVANQLFENKTSSLWVVVSSYYSMFYMACAYLYKLGY
;
A
#
# COMPACT_ATOMS: atom_id res chain seq x y z
N MET A 1 2.21 -18.74 -0.25
CA MET A 1 3.55 -18.13 -0.36
C MET A 1 4.57 -19.10 0.19
N ASP A 2 5.79 -19.09 -0.34
CA ASP A 2 6.90 -19.89 0.20
C ASP A 2 7.38 -19.34 1.55
N GLU A 3 7.80 -20.21 2.46
CA GLU A 3 8.25 -19.86 3.82
C GLU A 3 9.42 -18.86 3.79
N LYS A 4 10.31 -18.96 2.79
CA LYS A 4 11.42 -18.02 2.63
C LYS A 4 10.93 -16.59 2.41
N ARG A 5 9.86 -16.43 1.63
CA ARG A 5 9.27 -15.11 1.34
C ARG A 5 8.58 -14.52 2.58
N ILE A 6 7.94 -15.37 3.38
CA ILE A 6 7.32 -14.95 4.65
C ILE A 6 8.40 -14.42 5.60
N LYS A 7 9.47 -15.19 5.82
CA LYS A 7 10.59 -14.76 6.69
C LYS A 7 11.25 -13.47 6.20
N GLN A 8 11.40 -13.31 4.89
CA GLN A 8 11.92 -12.08 4.31
C GLN A 8 11.00 -10.88 4.59
N ALA A 9 9.68 -11.05 4.43
CA ALA A 9 8.72 -9.98 4.71
C ALA A 9 8.72 -9.58 6.20
N GLU A 10 8.81 -10.55 7.11
CA GLU A 10 8.93 -10.29 8.55
C GLU A 10 10.20 -9.52 8.90
N ASN A 11 11.34 -9.92 8.34
CA ASN A 11 12.62 -9.24 8.53
C ASN A 11 12.57 -7.80 7.98
N ASN A 12 12.00 -7.61 6.79
CA ASN A 12 11.82 -6.30 6.20
C ASN A 12 10.96 -5.40 7.09
N PHE A 13 9.84 -5.90 7.60
CA PHE A 13 8.97 -5.15 8.50
C PHE A 13 9.71 -4.70 9.77
N ARG A 14 10.46 -5.60 10.41
CA ARG A 14 11.30 -5.28 11.57
C ARG A 14 12.34 -4.21 11.24
N ASN A 15 13.03 -4.34 10.11
CA ASN A 15 14.02 -3.36 9.67
C ASN A 15 13.38 -1.99 9.42
N TYR A 16 12.21 -1.95 8.77
CA TYR A 16 11.49 -0.71 8.51
C TYR A 16 10.98 -0.02 9.78
N LEU A 17 10.59 -0.79 10.80
CA LEU A 17 10.30 -0.25 12.12
C LEU A 17 11.55 0.36 12.76
N ASN A 18 12.68 -0.35 12.72
CA ASN A 18 13.95 0.11 13.31
C ASN A 18 14.49 1.35 12.61
N GLU A 19 14.33 1.44 11.28
CA GLU A 19 14.73 2.59 10.46
C GLU A 19 13.72 3.76 10.53
N GLY A 20 12.59 3.59 11.23
CA GLY A 20 11.54 4.60 11.34
C GLY A 20 10.77 4.85 10.03
N LYS A 21 10.86 3.94 9.06
CA LYS A 21 10.06 3.95 7.82
C LYS A 21 8.62 3.54 8.06
N ILE A 22 8.40 2.68 9.06
CA ILE A 22 7.09 2.39 9.66
C ILE A 22 7.17 2.91 11.09
N LYS A 23 6.14 3.62 11.55
CA LYS A 23 6.10 4.22 12.89
C LYS A 23 4.83 3.81 13.57
N LYS A 24 4.82 3.66 14.89
CA LYS A 24 3.56 3.47 15.60
C LYS A 24 2.77 4.78 15.60
N THR A 25 1.46 4.69 15.45
CA THR A 25 0.56 5.82 15.67
C THR A 25 -0.07 5.73 17.05
N ASP A 26 0.02 6.82 17.81
CA ASP A 26 -0.56 6.90 19.15
C ASP A 26 -2.08 7.13 19.11
N LYS A 27 -2.59 7.65 17.99
CA LYS A 27 -4.00 7.96 17.78
C LYS A 27 -4.44 7.55 16.39
N PHE A 28 -5.63 6.97 16.31
CA PHE A 28 -6.29 6.69 15.05
C PHE A 28 -7.05 7.93 14.58
N ASP A 29 -6.73 8.40 13.37
CA ASP A 29 -7.45 9.45 12.67
C ASP A 29 -8.21 8.85 11.49
N ASN A 30 -9.53 8.92 11.55
CA ASN A 30 -10.39 8.37 10.50
C ASN A 30 -10.15 9.06 9.14
N LEU A 31 -9.79 10.34 9.11
CA LEU A 31 -9.54 11.05 7.86
C LEU A 31 -8.31 10.49 7.14
N ILE A 32 -7.26 10.14 7.89
CA ILE A 32 -6.04 9.53 7.33
C ILE A 32 -6.36 8.15 6.76
N TYR A 33 -7.06 7.31 7.54
CA TYR A 33 -7.46 5.98 7.13
C TYR A 33 -8.30 6.00 5.84
N GLU A 34 -9.36 6.83 5.81
CA GLU A 34 -10.23 6.96 4.63
C GLU A 34 -9.49 7.56 3.43
N THR A 35 -8.50 8.42 3.65
CA THR A 35 -7.65 8.93 2.56
C THR A 35 -6.84 7.82 1.91
N TYR A 36 -6.24 6.92 2.68
CA TYR A 36 -5.55 5.76 2.10
C TYR A 36 -6.50 4.85 1.32
N LEU A 37 -7.69 4.56 1.86
CA LEU A 37 -8.68 3.74 1.17
C LEU A 37 -9.15 4.39 -0.15
N ARG A 38 -9.43 5.69 -0.13
CA ARG A 38 -9.81 6.45 -1.32
C ARG A 38 -8.70 6.39 -2.37
N ASN A 39 -7.47 6.71 -1.99
CA ASN A 39 -6.33 6.73 -2.92
C ASN A 39 -6.05 5.34 -3.51
N ALA A 40 -6.22 4.26 -2.72
CA ALA A 40 -6.10 2.90 -3.21
C ALA A 40 -7.14 2.60 -4.31
N ARG A 41 -8.41 2.95 -4.05
CA ARG A 41 -9.51 2.76 -5.02
C ARG A 41 -9.33 3.60 -6.28
N GLU A 42 -8.95 4.87 -6.12
CA GLU A 42 -8.69 5.77 -7.25
C GLU A 42 -7.54 5.26 -8.11
N SER A 43 -6.43 4.82 -7.49
CA SER A 43 -5.28 4.27 -8.21
C SER A 43 -5.65 3.00 -8.99
N LEU A 44 -6.48 2.12 -8.41
CA LEU A 44 -6.97 0.92 -9.10
C LEU A 44 -7.89 1.29 -10.28
N ASN A 45 -8.78 2.27 -10.10
CA ASN A 45 -9.67 2.73 -11.16
C ASN A 45 -8.86 3.30 -12.34
N VAL A 46 -7.84 4.11 -12.06
CA VAL A 46 -6.94 4.64 -13.09
C VAL A 46 -6.19 3.50 -13.79
N ALA A 47 -5.67 2.52 -13.05
CA ALA A 47 -5.01 1.35 -13.65
C ALA A 47 -5.95 0.59 -14.61
N ASN A 48 -7.21 0.38 -14.22
CA ASN A 48 -8.21 -0.27 -15.05
C ASN A 48 -8.50 0.54 -16.32
N GLN A 49 -8.74 1.85 -16.19
CA GLN A 49 -8.98 2.73 -17.33
C GLN A 49 -7.81 2.73 -18.32
N LEU A 50 -6.58 2.79 -17.83
CA LEU A 50 -5.37 2.74 -18.66
C LEU A 50 -5.22 1.39 -19.39
N PHE A 51 -5.59 0.29 -18.71
CA PHE A 51 -5.51 -1.05 -19.26
C PHE A 51 -6.58 -1.29 -20.33
N GLU A 52 -7.84 -0.98 -20.01
CA GLU A 52 -8.99 -1.15 -20.91
C GLU A 52 -8.84 -0.30 -22.18
N ASN A 53 -8.38 0.96 -22.03
CA ASN A 53 -8.15 1.87 -23.15
C ASN A 53 -6.80 1.64 -23.85
N LYS A 54 -5.99 0.66 -23.41
CA LYS A 54 -4.66 0.34 -23.96
C LYS A 54 -3.73 1.55 -24.07
N THR A 55 -3.86 2.49 -23.13
CA THR A 55 -3.21 3.81 -23.21
C THR A 55 -1.73 3.74 -22.86
N SER A 56 -1.37 3.01 -21.79
CA SER A 56 0.04 2.86 -21.39
C SER A 56 0.22 1.71 -20.41
N SER A 57 0.91 0.65 -20.84
CA SER A 57 1.24 -0.49 -19.97
C SER A 57 2.15 -0.10 -18.80
N LEU A 58 3.04 0.89 -19.00
CA LEU A 58 3.89 1.40 -17.92
C LEU A 58 3.05 2.01 -16.80
N TRP A 59 2.09 2.88 -17.15
CA TRP A 59 1.23 3.51 -16.15
C TRP A 59 0.23 2.56 -15.52
N VAL A 60 -0.21 1.51 -16.23
CA VAL A 60 -0.99 0.41 -15.60
C VAL A 60 -0.21 -0.20 -14.43
N VAL A 61 1.08 -0.51 -14.62
CA VAL A 61 1.93 -1.09 -13.57
C VAL A 61 2.13 -0.09 -12.42
N VAL A 62 2.42 1.17 -12.73
CA VAL A 62 2.64 2.22 -11.72
C VAL A 62 1.38 2.44 -10.86
N SER A 63 0.22 2.63 -11.49
CA SER A 63 -1.04 2.86 -10.77
C SER A 63 -1.48 1.62 -9.97
N SER A 64 -1.25 0.41 -10.49
CA SER A 64 -1.52 -0.83 -9.76
C SER A 64 -0.62 -0.97 -8.52
N TYR A 65 0.66 -0.60 -8.64
CA TYR A 65 1.59 -0.58 -7.51
C TYR A 65 1.11 0.39 -6.42
N TYR A 66 0.72 1.62 -6.79
CA TYR A 66 0.24 2.60 -5.82
C TYR A 66 -1.09 2.21 -5.17
N SER A 67 -1.98 1.53 -5.90
CA SER A 67 -3.19 0.93 -5.30
C SER A 67 -2.83 -0.01 -4.16
N MET A 68 -1.90 -0.95 -4.38
CA MET A 68 -1.45 -1.88 -3.34
C MET A 68 -0.73 -1.16 -2.20
N PHE A 69 0.11 -0.18 -2.51
CA PHE A 69 0.83 0.61 -1.52
C PHE A 69 -0.14 1.31 -0.56
N TYR A 70 -1.13 2.03 -1.07
CA TYR A 70 -2.10 2.72 -0.23
C TYR A 70 -2.98 1.76 0.58
N MET A 71 -3.35 0.61 0.01
CA MET A 71 -4.08 -0.42 0.76
C MET A 71 -3.24 -1.00 1.90
N ALA A 72 -1.94 -1.25 1.67
CA ALA A 72 -1.01 -1.69 2.71
C ALA A 72 -0.85 -0.63 3.81
N CYS A 73 -0.75 0.66 3.45
CA CYS A 73 -0.74 1.76 4.40
C CYS A 73 -2.04 1.81 5.22
N ALA A 74 -3.21 1.68 4.60
CA ALA A 74 -4.50 1.64 5.31
C ALA A 74 -4.55 0.48 6.32
N TYR A 75 -4.06 -0.70 5.91
CA TYR A 75 -4.01 -1.88 6.77
C TYR A 75 -3.07 -1.68 7.97
N LEU A 76 -1.84 -1.20 7.73
CA LEU A 76 -0.88 -0.89 8.79
C LEU A 76 -1.43 0.17 9.76
N TYR A 77 -2.05 1.22 9.23
CA TYR A 77 -2.64 2.28 10.03
C TYR A 77 -3.78 1.77 10.91
N LYS A 78 -4.61 0.86 10.40
CA LYS A 78 -5.67 0.19 11.17
C LYS A 78 -5.10 -0.66 12.32
N LEU A 79 -3.88 -1.17 12.18
CA LEU A 79 -3.17 -1.93 13.21
C LEU A 79 -2.39 -1.06 14.22
N GLY A 80 -2.40 0.27 14.06
CA GLY A 80 -1.69 1.19 14.94
C GLY A 80 -0.27 1.52 14.49
N TYR A 81 0.05 1.38 13.21
CA TYR A 81 1.30 1.81 12.59
C TYR A 81 1.11 2.98 11.61
#